data_AF-A0A9W2WI61-F1
#
_entry.id   AF-A0A9W2WI61-F1
#
_cell.length_a   1.000
_cell.length_b   1.000
_cell.length_c   1.000
_cell.angle_alpha   90.00
_cell.angle_beta   90.00
_cell.angle_gamma   90.00
#
_symmetry.space_group_name_H-M   'P 1'
#
loop_
_entity.id
_entity.type
_entity.pdbx_description
1 polymer ?
#
loop_
_entity_poly.entity_id
_entity_poly.type
_entity_poly.pdbx_seq_one_letter_code
_entity_poly.pdbx_strand_id
1 'polypeptide(L)'
;MAEAGAAASELNEGLAPAAEALVAARERSRRFLSGLELVKQGAEARVFRGRFQGRAAVVKYRFPKGYRHPALEARLGRRRTVQEARALLRCRRAGETARLGAVGDS
;
A
#
# COMPACT_ATOMS: atom_id res chain seq x y z
N MET A 1 -2.39 -38.59 38.39
CA MET A 1 -1.90 -37.23 38.14
C MET A 1 -1.76 -37.08 36.63
N ALA A 2 -2.82 -36.67 35.94
CA ALA A 2 -2.88 -36.63 34.48
C ALA A 2 -2.49 -35.23 33.96
N GLU A 3 -1.39 -35.22 33.20
CA GLU A 3 -1.06 -34.37 32.04
C GLU A 3 -2.03 -33.21 31.74
N ALA A 4 -1.63 -31.99 32.12
CA ALA A 4 -2.22 -30.75 31.64
C ALA A 4 -1.10 -29.89 31.02
N GLY A 5 -0.67 -30.24 29.80
CA GLY A 5 0.51 -29.62 29.18
C GLY A 5 0.51 -29.51 27.65
N ALA A 6 -0.60 -29.78 26.95
CA ALA A 6 -0.57 -29.92 25.49
C ALA A 6 -1.75 -29.27 24.73
N ALA A 7 -2.27 -28.13 25.20
CA ALA A 7 -3.40 -27.45 24.52
C ALA A 7 -3.10 -26.03 24.01
N ALA A 8 -1.84 -25.55 24.11
CA ALA A 8 -1.48 -24.18 23.72
C ALA A 8 -0.61 -24.07 22.46
N SER A 9 -0.07 -25.17 21.90
CA SER A 9 0.88 -25.09 20.78
C SER A 9 0.24 -25.13 19.39
N GLU A 10 -0.99 -25.62 19.24
CA GLU A 10 -1.60 -25.84 17.91
C GLU A 10 -2.22 -24.58 17.27
N LEU A 11 -2.25 -23.44 17.97
CA LEU A 11 -2.78 -22.19 17.42
C LEU A 11 -1.72 -21.29 16.76
N ASN A 12 -0.44 -21.67 16.78
CA ASN A 12 0.66 -20.79 16.36
C ASN A 12 1.24 -21.09 14.96
N GLU A 13 0.87 -22.20 14.31
CA GLU A 13 1.47 -22.61 13.04
C GLU A 13 0.96 -21.83 11.82
N GLY A 14 -0.22 -21.19 11.93
CA GLY A 14 -0.85 -20.45 10.82
C GLY A 14 -0.45 -18.97 10.67
N LEU A 15 0.23 -18.38 11.67
CA LEU A 15 0.52 -16.93 11.69
C LEU A 15 1.87 -16.56 11.04
N ALA A 16 2.86 -17.44 11.14
CA ALA A 16 4.19 -17.25 10.58
C ALA A 16 4.20 -17.04 9.04
N PRO A 17 3.43 -17.81 8.24
CA PRO A 17 3.42 -17.64 6.78
C PRO A 17 2.88 -16.27 6.34
N ALA A 18 1.89 -15.74 7.06
CA ALA A 18 1.30 -14.44 6.77
C ALA A 18 2.24 -13.27 7.12
N ALA A 19 3.01 -13.41 8.20
CA ALA A 19 4.02 -12.44 8.59
C ALA A 19 5.18 -12.38 7.58
N GLU A 20 5.67 -13.54 7.15
CA GLU A 20 6.71 -13.64 6.11
C GLU A 20 6.26 -13.04 4.77
N ALA A 21 5.02 -13.34 4.35
CA ALA A 21 4.44 -12.78 3.13
C ALA A 21 4.37 -11.24 3.18
N LEU A 22 4.06 -10.66 4.34
CA LEU A 22 4.04 -9.21 4.55
C LEU A 22 5.45 -8.61 4.46
N VAL A 23 6.45 -9.26 5.06
CA VAL A 23 7.86 -8.83 4.96
C VAL A 23 8.32 -8.87 3.50
N ALA A 24 8.06 -9.96 2.79
CA ALA A 24 8.40 -10.08 1.38
C ALA A 24 7.69 -9.02 0.51
N ALA A 25 6.41 -8.72 0.78
CA ALA A 25 5.68 -7.66 0.09
C ALA A 25 6.27 -6.27 0.37
N ARG A 26 6.72 -6.02 1.60
CA ARG A 26 7.39 -4.78 1.99
C ARG A 26 8.72 -4.61 1.28
N GLU A 27 9.53 -5.67 1.18
CA GLU A 27 10.81 -5.63 0.47
C GLU A 27 10.63 -5.43 -1.03
N ARG A 28 9.67 -6.11 -1.66
CA ARG A 28 9.30 -5.85 -3.07
C ARG A 28 8.93 -4.39 -3.29
N SER A 29 8.10 -3.85 -2.39
CA SER A 29 7.68 -2.45 -2.47
C SER A 29 8.87 -1.50 -2.27
N ARG A 30 9.75 -1.77 -1.30
CA ARG A 30 10.97 -0.97 -1.06
C ARG A 30 11.86 -0.92 -2.30
N ARG A 31 12.12 -2.07 -2.92
CA ARG A 31 12.94 -2.17 -4.13
C ARG A 31 12.32 -1.42 -5.31
N PHE A 32 11.00 -1.49 -5.47
CA PHE A 32 10.31 -0.73 -6.51
C PHE A 32 10.39 0.79 -6.28
N LEU A 33 10.23 1.22 -5.03
CA LEU A 33 10.17 2.64 -4.67
C LEU A 33 11.55 3.31 -4.57
N SER A 34 12.65 2.55 -4.42
CA SER A 34 13.99 3.12 -4.23
C SER A 34 14.51 3.92 -5.43
N GLY A 35 13.98 3.67 -6.62
CA GLY A 35 14.31 4.43 -7.85
C GLY A 35 13.39 5.62 -8.12
N LEU A 36 12.48 5.95 -7.20
CA LEU A 36 11.51 7.04 -7.38
C LEU A 36 11.84 8.23 -6.47
N GLU A 37 11.46 9.42 -6.91
CA GLU A 37 11.66 10.65 -6.16
C GLU A 37 10.53 10.82 -5.12
N LEU A 38 10.85 10.92 -3.83
CA LEU A 38 9.83 11.15 -2.80
C LEU A 38 9.34 12.60 -2.84
N VAL A 39 8.04 12.79 -3.09
CA VAL A 39 7.40 14.11 -3.11
C VAL A 39 6.87 14.48 -1.72
N LYS A 40 6.18 13.54 -1.05
CA LYS A 40 5.55 13.80 0.25
C LYS A 40 5.37 12.55 1.09
N GLN A 41 5.58 12.67 2.39
CA GLN A 41 5.26 11.68 3.42
C GLN A 41 4.00 12.10 4.18
N GLY A 42 3.02 11.20 4.30
CA GLY A 42 1.87 11.35 5.20
C GLY A 42 1.72 10.17 6.15
N ALA A 43 0.75 10.25 7.06
CA ALA A 43 0.48 9.19 8.05
C ALA A 43 0.03 7.85 7.42
N GLU A 44 -0.65 7.93 6.27
CA GLU A 44 -1.23 6.77 5.59
C GLU A 44 -0.44 6.32 4.36
N ALA A 45 0.30 7.23 3.72
CA ALA A 45 0.92 6.97 2.43
C ALA A 45 2.13 7.85 2.15
N ARG A 46 3.02 7.35 1.28
CA ARG A 46 4.07 8.12 0.59
C ARG A 46 3.62 8.43 -0.82
N VAL A 47 3.96 9.61 -1.31
CA VAL A 47 3.75 10.01 -2.69
C VAL A 47 5.10 10.21 -3.35
N PHE A 48 5.32 9.55 -4.48
CA PHE A 48 6.55 9.62 -5.25
C PHE A 48 6.27 10.12 -6.68
N ARG A 49 7.27 10.76 -7.29
CA ARG A 49 7.31 11.12 -8.71
C ARG A 49 8.16 10.09 -9.45
N GLY A 50 7.73 9.75 -10.66
CA GLY A 50 8.46 8.80 -11.49
C GLY A 50 7.91 8.72 -12.90
N ARG A 51 8.28 7.65 -13.61
CA ARG A 51 7.77 7.35 -14.94
C ARG A 51 7.06 5.99 -14.95
N PHE A 52 5.92 5.93 -15.61
CA PHE A 52 5.19 4.69 -15.86
C PHE A 52 4.89 4.58 -17.35
N GLN A 53 5.33 3.49 -17.99
CA GLN A 53 5.23 3.29 -19.43
C GLN A 53 5.74 4.51 -20.24
N GLY A 54 6.91 5.04 -19.86
CA GLY A 54 7.53 6.20 -20.50
C GLY A 54 6.93 7.57 -20.14
N ARG A 55 5.76 7.62 -19.49
CA ARG A 55 5.04 8.86 -19.18
C ARG A 55 5.27 9.29 -17.73
N ALA A 56 5.28 10.60 -17.49
CA ALA A 56 5.32 11.14 -16.13
C ALA A 56 4.14 10.62 -15.31
N ALA A 57 4.43 10.11 -14.12
CA ALA A 57 3.46 9.48 -13.24
C ALA A 57 3.74 9.79 -11.77
N VAL A 58 2.70 9.67 -10.96
CA VAL A 58 2.80 9.76 -9.51
C VAL A 58 2.40 8.44 -8.90
N VAL A 59 3.24 7.94 -8.00
CA VAL A 59 3.05 6.68 -7.29
C VAL A 59 2.64 7.00 -5.86
N LYS A 60 1.44 6.54 -5.46
CA LYS A 60 0.95 6.65 -4.08
C LYS A 60 1.06 5.31 -3.38
N TYR A 61 2.07 5.16 -2.53
CA TYR A 61 2.31 3.94 -1.76
C TYR A 61 1.65 4.02 -0.39
N ARG A 62 0.68 3.15 -0.11
CA ARG A 62 0.02 3.02 1.20
C ARG A 62 0.74 1.98 2.03
N PHE A 63 1.10 2.32 3.27
CA PHE A 63 1.77 1.38 4.16
C PHE A 63 0.78 0.33 4.67
N PRO A 64 1.11 -0.98 4.57
CA PRO A 64 0.32 -1.99 5.25
C PRO A 64 0.44 -1.77 6.76
N LYS A 65 -0.70 -1.87 7.45
CA LYS A 65 -0.72 -1.77 8.92
C LYS A 65 -0.71 -3.17 9.50
N GLY A 66 0.34 -3.51 10.26
CA GLY A 66 0.55 -4.87 10.79
C GLY A 66 -0.52 -5.36 11.77
N TYR A 67 -1.39 -4.48 12.27
CA TYR A 67 -2.49 -4.83 13.17
C TYR A 67 -3.78 -5.28 12.46
N ARG A 68 -3.86 -5.18 11.12
CA ARG A 68 -5.09 -5.52 10.38
C ARG A 68 -5.01 -6.91 9.78
N HIS A 69 -6.12 -7.64 9.86
CA HIS A 69 -6.22 -8.98 9.29
C HIS A 69 -5.93 -8.95 7.76
N PRO A 70 -5.09 -9.84 7.20
CA PRO A 70 -4.67 -9.79 5.79
C PRO A 70 -5.83 -9.75 4.78
N ALA A 71 -6.89 -10.54 5.00
CA ALA A 71 -8.07 -10.54 4.14
C ALA A 71 -8.83 -9.20 4.16
N LEU A 72 -8.86 -8.54 5.33
CA LEU A 72 -9.48 -7.22 5.47
C LEU A 72 -8.64 -6.15 4.77
N GLU A 73 -7.31 -6.17 4.93
CA GLU A 73 -6.41 -5.25 4.22
C GLU A 73 -6.56 -5.38 2.70
N ALA A 74 -6.60 -6.60 2.17
CA ALA A 74 -6.79 -6.83 0.74
C ALA A 74 -8.12 -6.25 0.23
N ARG A 75 -9.21 -6.48 0.97
CA ARG A 75 -10.55 -5.97 0.63
C ARG A 75 -10.61 -4.43 0.69
N LEU A 76 -10.05 -3.83 1.75
CA LEU A 76 -9.99 -2.38 1.93
C LEU A 76 -9.13 -1.72 0.85
N GLY A 77 -7.97 -2.30 0.55
CA GLY A 77 -7.06 -1.83 -0.49
C GLY A 77 -7.76 -1.75 -1.84
N ARG A 78 -8.37 -2.85 -2.29
CA ARG A 78 -9.11 -2.89 -3.56
C ARG A 78 -10.22 -1.85 -3.62
N ARG A 79 -11.05 -1.75 -2.57
CA ARG A 79 -12.17 -0.79 -2.53
C ARG A 79 -11.67 0.65 -2.62
N ARG A 80 -10.63 1.01 -1.86
CA ARG A 80 -10.07 2.36 -1.85
C ARG A 80 -9.45 2.73 -3.20
N THR A 81 -8.66 1.86 -3.81
CA THR A 81 -8.06 2.12 -5.14
C THR A 81 -9.13 2.38 -6.20
N VAL A 82 -10.19 1.57 -6.23
CA VAL A 82 -11.31 1.77 -7.17
C VAL A 82 -12.02 3.09 -6.91
N GLN A 83 -12.26 3.45 -5.64
CA GLN A 83 -12.91 4.70 -5.28
C GLN A 83 -12.05 5.92 -5.64
N GLU A 84 -10.73 5.86 -5.40
CA GLU A 84 -9.79 6.92 -5.77
C GLU A 84 -9.76 7.13 -7.29
N ALA A 85 -9.65 6.06 -8.08
CA ALA A 85 -9.68 6.16 -9.54
C ALA A 85 -11.00 6.77 -10.06
N ARG A 86 -12.13 6.36 -9.48
CA ARG A 86 -13.45 6.93 -9.82
C ARG A 86 -13.56 8.40 -9.42
N ALA A 87 -13.05 8.77 -8.25
CA ALA A 87 -13.06 10.16 -7.80
C ALA A 87 -12.22 11.05 -8.73
N LEU A 88 -11.00 10.63 -9.08
CA LEU A 88 -10.13 11.35 -10.02
C LEU A 88 -10.79 11.52 -11.40
N LEU A 89 -11.46 10.47 -11.90
CA LEU A 89 -12.20 10.55 -13.16
C LEU A 89 -13.36 11.55 -13.08
N ARG A 90 -14.10 11.57 -11.97
CA ARG A 90 -15.19 12.54 -11.76
C ARG A 90 -14.68 13.98 -11.71
N CYS A 91 -13.63 14.25 -10.93
CA CYS A 91 -13.01 15.58 -10.88
C CYS A 91 -12.58 16.03 -12.29
N ARG A 92 -11.88 15.15 -13.03
CA ARG A 92 -11.47 15.45 -14.41
C ARG A 92 -12.65 15.76 -15.33
N ARG A 93 -13.77 15.05 -15.21
CA ARG A 93 -14.98 15.29 -16.01
C ARG A 93 -15.69 16.59 -15.63
N ALA A 94 -15.64 16.99 -14.37
CA ALA A 94 -16.24 18.21 -13.86
C ALA A 94 -15.47 19.49 -14.23
N GLY A 95 -14.39 19.38 -15.02
CA GLY A 95 -13.51 20.51 -15.34
C GLY A 95 -12.60 20.93 -14.18
N GLU A 96 -12.75 20.32 -13.00
CA GLU A 96 -11.81 20.43 -11.91
C GLU A 96 -10.55 19.64 -12.28
N THR A 97 -9.58 20.33 -12.89
CA THR A 97 -8.22 19.81 -12.97
C THR A 97 -7.72 19.59 -11.55
N ALA A 98 -7.76 18.33 -11.10
CA ALA A 98 -6.93 17.86 -10.01
C ALA A 98 -5.48 17.98 -10.49
N ARG A 99 -4.94 19.20 -10.40
CA ARG A 99 -3.58 19.55 -10.79
C ARG A 99 -2.66 18.83 -9.81
N LEU A 100 -2.25 17.63 -10.18
CA LEU A 100 -1.04 17.03 -9.63
C LEU A 100 0.09 17.97 -10.07
N GLY A 101 0.64 18.72 -9.10
CA GLY A 101 1.53 19.85 -9.34
C GLY A 101 2.55 19.60 -10.45
N ALA A 102 2.59 20.51 -11.42
CA ALA A 102 3.78 20.75 -12.19
C ALA A 102 4.81 21.36 -11.23
N VAL A 103 5.71 20.54 -10.69
CA VAL A 103 6.96 21.06 -10.13
C VAL A 103 7.78 21.51 -11.33
N GLY A 104 8.02 22.81 -11.38
CA GLY A 104 8.68 23.51 -12.49
C GLY A 104 10.11 23.07 -12.70
N ASP A 105 10.55 23.20 -13.95
CA ASP A 105 11.95 23.28 -14.33
C ASP A 105 12.56 24.52 -13.67
N SER A 106 13.60 24.31 -12.87
CA SER A 106 14.66 25.28 -12.54
C SER A 106 15.84 24.50 -11.96
#